data_AF-A0A366VW25-F1
#
_entry.id   AF-A0A366VW25-F1
#
_cell.length_a   1.000
_cell.length_b   1.000
_cell.length_c   1.000
_cell.angle_alpha   90.00
_cell.angle_beta   90.00
_cell.angle_gamma   90.00
#
_symmetry.space_group_name_H-M   'P 1'
#
loop_
_entity.id
_entity.type
_entity.pdbx_description
1 polymer ?
#
loop_
_entity_poly.entity_id
_entity_poly.type
_entity_poly.pdbx_seq_one_letter_code
_entity_poly.pdbx_strand_id
1 'polypeptide(L)'
;MTRWNPVHWFKPQTPPVEAVNDACKNWGEYKGTGIWWICPDCNAPHEVVDQAFFDEVQNACADISGSTQKMYDDFHFNSDSGRWDVDPDNGLFIKTAPDGRKASGRYAVVGSWNEKTHSWLWSWEMDESWIPRAAIEQAHPLLDAGREQEWEITSAKHLLVNAHETWHLTNLAAKIAGFQGTYRAKVNDLNYHYFIIDQLAWDPLQ
;
A
#
# COMPACT_ATOMS: atom_id res chain seq x y z
N MET A 1 12.54 11.12 27.51
CA MET A 1 12.85 10.40 26.27
C MET A 1 12.34 8.97 26.42
N THR A 2 11.06 8.76 26.16
CA THR A 2 10.41 7.45 26.26
C THR A 2 10.63 6.73 24.94
N ARG A 3 11.41 5.65 24.97
CA ARG A 3 11.62 4.76 23.83
C ARG A 3 10.29 4.13 23.45
N TRP A 4 9.79 4.47 22.26
CA TRP A 4 8.70 3.77 21.59
C TRP A 4 9.13 2.32 21.29
N ASN A 5 8.33 1.34 21.69
CA ASN A 5 8.60 -0.09 21.52
C ASN A 5 7.47 -0.72 20.67
N PRO A 6 7.67 -0.97 19.36
CA PRO A 6 6.56 -1.25 18.45
C PRO A 6 6.30 -2.75 18.20
N VAL A 7 6.28 -3.61 19.23
CA VAL A 7 6.28 -5.08 19.02
C VAL A 7 5.14 -5.85 19.72
N HIS A 8 3.99 -5.23 20.00
CA HIS A 8 2.91 -5.92 20.74
C HIS A 8 1.51 -5.80 20.14
N TRP A 9 1.35 -5.68 18.82
CA TRP A 9 0.01 -5.44 18.25
C TRP A 9 -0.83 -6.69 18.00
N PHE A 10 -0.27 -7.90 17.97
CA PHE A 10 -1.09 -9.10 17.75
C PHE A 10 -0.54 -10.31 18.50
N LYS A 11 -1.13 -10.60 19.66
CA LYS A 11 -1.27 -11.98 20.12
C LYS A 11 -2.64 -12.41 19.59
N PRO A 12 -2.76 -13.55 18.89
CA PRO A 12 -4.08 -14.07 18.51
C PRO A 12 -4.90 -14.15 19.79
N GLN A 13 -5.99 -13.35 19.85
CA GLN A 13 -6.94 -13.49 20.93
C GLN A 13 -7.58 -14.86 20.79
N THR A 14 -7.89 -15.46 21.94
CA THR A 14 -8.61 -16.73 22.04
C THR A 14 -9.83 -16.68 21.11
N PRO A 15 -10.11 -17.75 20.33
CA PRO A 15 -11.20 -17.70 19.35
C PRO A 15 -12.51 -17.24 20.02
N PRO A 16 -13.30 -16.39 19.34
CA PRO A 16 -14.51 -15.83 19.93
C PRO A 16 -15.51 -16.94 20.28
N VAL A 17 -16.21 -16.71 21.40
CA VAL A 17 -17.34 -17.52 21.84
C VAL A 17 -18.52 -17.19 20.92
N GLU A 18 -18.74 -18.07 19.95
CA GLU A 18 -19.82 -18.04 18.92
C GLU A 18 -19.71 -16.91 17.87
N ALA A 19 -19.92 -17.29 16.60
CA ALA A 19 -19.81 -16.40 15.44
C ALA A 19 -20.93 -15.33 15.47
N VAL A 20 -20.56 -14.05 15.49
CA VAL A 20 -21.48 -12.91 15.55
C VAL A 20 -22.28 -12.73 14.25
N ASN A 21 -21.76 -13.26 13.14
CA ASN A 21 -22.43 -13.35 11.84
C ASN A 21 -21.80 -14.48 10.99
N ASP A 22 -22.36 -14.75 9.80
CA ASP A 22 -21.85 -15.80 8.89
C ASP A 22 -20.43 -15.53 8.39
N ALA A 23 -20.03 -14.26 8.23
CA ALA A 23 -18.67 -13.88 7.85
C ALA A 23 -17.63 -14.32 8.89
N CYS A 24 -17.99 -14.32 10.18
CA CYS A 24 -17.14 -14.78 11.28
C CYS A 24 -16.91 -16.31 11.29
N LYS A 25 -17.56 -17.09 10.41
CA LYS A 25 -17.41 -18.56 10.38
C LYS A 25 -16.16 -19.04 9.64
N ASN A 26 -15.59 -18.21 8.75
CA ASN A 26 -14.45 -18.57 7.90
C ASN A 26 -13.14 -17.93 8.38
N TRP A 27 -12.85 -18.01 9.68
CA TRP A 27 -11.58 -17.53 10.24
C TRP A 27 -10.48 -18.59 10.09
N GLY A 28 -9.22 -18.17 10.07
CA GLY A 28 -8.09 -19.08 9.92
C GLY A 28 -6.83 -18.59 10.60
N GLU A 29 -5.69 -19.16 10.20
CA GLU A 29 -4.38 -18.72 10.66
C GLU A 29 -3.56 -18.33 9.44
N TYR A 30 -3.10 -17.08 9.41
CA TYR A 30 -2.28 -16.58 8.32
C TYR A 30 -0.94 -17.34 8.23
N LYS A 31 -0.69 -17.97 7.07
CA LYS A 31 0.51 -18.79 6.83
C LYS A 31 1.62 -18.07 6.04
N GLY A 32 1.53 -16.75 5.92
CA GLY A 32 2.52 -15.93 5.20
C GLY A 32 2.21 -15.69 3.72
N THR A 33 1.02 -16.08 3.26
CA THR A 33 0.54 -15.91 1.88
C THR A 33 -0.95 -15.66 1.87
N GLY A 34 -1.44 -15.04 0.79
CA GLY A 34 -2.82 -14.63 0.64
C GLY A 34 -3.06 -13.25 1.24
N ILE A 35 -4.21 -12.66 0.92
CA ILE A 35 -4.64 -11.38 1.47
C ILE A 35 -5.61 -11.65 2.60
N TRP A 36 -5.26 -11.21 3.81
CA TRP A 36 -6.07 -11.43 4.99
C TRP A 36 -6.39 -10.10 5.66
N TRP A 37 -7.59 -9.99 6.22
CA TRP A 37 -8.03 -8.82 6.98
C TRP A 37 -8.46 -9.25 8.38
N ILE A 38 -8.34 -8.33 9.35
CA ILE A 38 -8.84 -8.58 10.70
C ILE A 38 -10.28 -8.10 10.79
N CYS A 39 -11.20 -9.04 11.01
CA CYS A 39 -12.61 -8.74 11.13
C CYS A 39 -12.89 -7.96 12.42
N PRO A 40 -13.57 -6.80 12.36
CA PRO A 40 -13.85 -5.99 13.54
C PRO A 40 -14.85 -6.65 14.48
N ASP A 41 -15.72 -7.53 13.98
CA ASP A 41 -16.77 -8.18 14.78
C ASP A 41 -16.21 -9.32 15.65
N CYS A 42 -15.34 -10.16 15.09
CA CYS A 42 -14.79 -11.33 15.78
C CYS A 42 -13.32 -11.18 16.18
N ASN A 43 -12.64 -10.10 15.74
CA ASN A 43 -11.23 -9.84 15.97
C ASN A 43 -10.30 -10.99 15.54
N ALA A 44 -10.71 -11.74 14.51
CA ALA A 44 -9.96 -12.85 13.93
C ALA A 44 -9.51 -12.53 12.50
N PRO A 45 -8.43 -13.15 12.00
CA PRO A 45 -8.01 -13.01 10.62
C PRO A 45 -8.88 -13.85 9.69
N HIS A 46 -9.34 -13.23 8.60
CA HIS A 46 -10.10 -13.85 7.53
C HIS A 46 -9.36 -13.68 6.21
N GLU A 47 -9.26 -14.78 5.46
CA GLU A 47 -8.72 -14.73 4.10
C GLU A 47 -9.76 -14.14 3.15
N VAL A 48 -9.30 -13.28 2.24
CA VAL A 48 -10.12 -12.85 1.11
C VAL A 48 -10.28 -14.01 0.15
N VAL A 49 -11.53 -14.36 -0.16
CA VAL A 49 -11.87 -15.42 -1.10
C VAL A 49 -12.77 -14.92 -2.24
N ASP A 50 -13.01 -13.61 -2.31
CA ASP A 50 -13.80 -13.00 -3.37
C ASP A 50 -13.03 -13.04 -4.70
N GLN A 51 -13.53 -13.83 -5.64
CA GLN A 51 -12.93 -13.98 -6.95
C GLN A 51 -13.01 -12.69 -7.77
N ALA A 52 -14.09 -11.90 -7.64
CA ALA A 52 -14.23 -10.66 -8.38
C ALA A 52 -13.16 -9.64 -7.97
N PHE A 53 -12.85 -9.58 -6.67
CA PHE A 53 -11.73 -8.81 -6.17
C PHE A 53 -10.39 -9.26 -6.77
N PHE A 54 -10.11 -10.57 -6.80
CA PHE A 54 -8.86 -11.09 -7.39
C PHE A 54 -8.76 -10.86 -8.90
N ASP A 55 -9.87 -10.93 -9.63
CA ASP A 55 -9.91 -10.61 -11.04
C ASP A 55 -9.54 -9.13 -11.28
N GLU A 56 -10.05 -8.21 -10.45
CA GLU A 56 -9.68 -6.79 -10.52
C GLU A 56 -8.20 -6.54 -10.18
N VAL A 57 -7.68 -7.23 -9.15
CA VAL A 57 -6.25 -7.19 -8.82
C VAL A 57 -5.39 -7.68 -9.99
N GLN A 58 -5.78 -8.78 -10.63
CA GLN A 58 -5.06 -9.34 -11.77
C GLN A 58 -5.08 -8.37 -12.96
N ASN A 59 -6.24 -7.80 -13.27
CA ASN A 59 -6.39 -6.79 -14.32
C ASN A 59 -5.52 -5.57 -14.02
N ALA A 60 -5.50 -5.09 -12.78
CA ALA A 60 -4.64 -3.97 -12.37
C ALA A 60 -3.15 -4.27 -12.54
N CYS A 61 -2.71 -5.48 -12.20
CA CYS A 61 -1.31 -5.87 -12.39
C CYS A 61 -0.93 -5.92 -13.88
N ALA A 62 -1.84 -6.41 -14.74
CA ALA A 62 -1.62 -6.42 -16.18
C ALA A 62 -1.50 -4.99 -16.75
N ASP A 63 -2.36 -4.07 -16.31
CA ASP A 63 -2.40 -2.69 -16.80
C ASP A 63 -1.20 -1.85 -16.32
N ILE A 64 -0.81 -2.00 -15.05
CA ILE A 64 0.17 -1.11 -14.39
C ILE A 64 1.62 -1.60 -14.51
N SER A 65 1.84 -2.90 -14.71
CA SER A 65 3.21 -3.45 -14.75
C SER A 65 4.05 -2.87 -15.89
N GLY A 66 3.47 -2.73 -17.09
CA GLY A 66 4.17 -2.19 -18.25
C GLY A 66 4.55 -0.72 -18.09
N SER A 67 3.64 0.11 -17.58
CA SER A 67 3.89 1.53 -17.33
C SER A 67 4.84 1.75 -16.15
N THR A 68 4.76 0.92 -15.10
CA THR A 68 5.73 0.92 -13.99
C THR A 68 7.14 0.57 -14.48
N GLN A 69 7.28 -0.47 -15.29
CA GLN A 69 8.58 -0.84 -15.85
C GLN A 69 9.15 0.28 -16.72
N LYS A 70 8.32 0.88 -17.58
CA LYS A 70 8.72 2.03 -18.39
C LYS A 70 9.17 3.21 -17.52
N MET A 71 8.43 3.53 -16.45
CA MET A 71 8.83 4.56 -15.48
C MET A 71 10.19 4.23 -14.85
N TYR A 72 10.43 2.96 -14.49
CA TYR A 72 11.69 2.55 -13.89
C TYR A 72 12.88 2.72 -14.84
N ASP A 73 12.66 2.41 -16.11
CA ASP A 73 13.68 2.53 -17.16
C ASP A 73 13.97 3.99 -17.52
N ASP A 74 12.93 4.80 -17.74
CA ASP A 74 13.04 6.20 -18.14
C ASP A 74 13.66 7.10 -17.06
N PHE A 75 13.42 6.76 -15.77
CA PHE A 75 13.79 7.60 -14.62
C PHE A 75 14.87 6.98 -13.72
N HIS A 76 15.47 5.88 -14.18
CA HIS A 76 16.58 5.20 -13.51
C HIS A 76 16.26 4.80 -12.06
N PHE A 77 15.10 4.16 -11.84
CA PHE A 77 14.79 3.57 -10.52
C PHE A 77 15.57 2.28 -10.27
N ASN A 78 16.04 1.61 -11.33
CA ASN A 78 16.86 0.40 -11.26
C ASN A 78 18.35 0.66 -10.96
N SER A 79 18.77 1.92 -10.78
CA SER A 79 20.17 2.26 -10.48
C SER A 79 20.42 2.37 -8.98
N ASP A 80 21.48 1.73 -8.49
CA ASP A 80 21.90 1.75 -7.07
C ASP A 80 22.29 3.15 -6.55
N SER A 81 22.45 4.13 -7.43
CA SER A 81 22.92 5.49 -7.11
C SER A 81 21.83 6.57 -7.21
N GLY A 82 20.60 6.20 -7.55
CA GLY A 82 19.47 7.14 -7.57
C GLY A 82 18.94 7.42 -6.16
N ARG A 83 18.65 8.69 -5.85
CA ARG A 83 17.96 9.08 -4.62
C ARG A 83 16.49 9.38 -4.94
N TRP A 84 15.59 9.00 -4.05
CA TRP A 84 14.22 9.48 -4.06
C TRP A 84 13.99 10.42 -2.87
N ASP A 85 13.01 11.31 -3.02
CA ASP A 85 12.51 12.18 -1.98
C ASP A 85 11.01 12.43 -2.21
N VAL A 86 10.35 13.02 -1.24
CA VAL A 86 8.97 13.49 -1.38
C VAL A 86 8.87 14.92 -0.89
N ASP A 87 8.01 15.69 -1.53
CA ASP A 87 7.48 16.95 -1.03
C ASP A 87 6.01 16.72 -0.66
N PRO A 88 5.72 16.37 0.61
CA PRO A 88 4.38 16.00 1.03
C PRO A 88 3.39 17.16 1.01
N ASP A 89 3.89 18.39 1.18
CA ASP A 89 3.05 19.59 1.20
C ASP A 89 2.49 19.89 -0.20
N ASN A 90 3.28 19.58 -1.24
CA ASN A 90 2.87 19.75 -2.64
C ASN A 90 2.44 18.44 -3.33
N GLY A 91 2.47 17.30 -2.63
CA GLY A 91 2.11 16.00 -3.19
C GLY A 91 3.02 15.56 -4.35
N LEU A 92 4.32 15.89 -4.27
CA LEU A 92 5.30 15.54 -5.31
C LEU A 92 6.28 14.44 -4.87
N PHE A 93 6.48 13.47 -5.73
CA PHE A 93 7.56 12.51 -5.64
C PHE A 93 8.72 13.01 -6.49
N ILE A 94 9.92 12.97 -5.93
CA ILE A 94 11.12 13.51 -6.55
C ILE A 94 12.13 12.37 -6.73
N LYS A 95 12.50 12.09 -7.97
CA LYS A 95 13.56 11.15 -8.32
C LYS A 95 14.79 11.91 -8.80
N THR A 96 15.93 11.70 -8.14
CA THR A 96 17.23 12.19 -8.59
C THR A 96 17.99 11.07 -9.29
N ALA A 97 18.41 11.32 -10.53
CA ALA A 97 19.29 10.43 -11.29
C ALA A 97 20.73 10.50 -10.79
N PRO A 98 21.58 9.51 -11.15
CA PRO A 98 22.99 9.50 -10.75
C PRO A 98 23.79 10.72 -11.25
N ASP A 99 23.36 11.35 -12.34
CA ASP A 99 23.94 12.56 -12.92
C ASP A 99 23.43 13.86 -12.27
N GLY A 100 22.57 13.75 -11.25
CA GLY A 100 22.00 14.88 -10.51
C GLY A 100 20.73 15.48 -11.12
N ARG A 101 20.28 15.05 -12.31
CA ARG A 101 18.99 15.49 -12.86
C ARG A 101 17.85 15.04 -11.96
N LYS A 102 16.82 15.88 -11.83
CA LYS A 102 15.63 15.60 -11.03
C LYS A 102 14.44 15.38 -11.94
N ALA A 103 13.61 14.41 -11.59
CA ALA A 103 12.28 14.25 -12.14
C ALA A 103 11.27 14.35 -11.01
N SER A 104 10.18 15.06 -11.27
CA SER A 104 9.09 15.25 -10.32
C SER A 104 7.75 14.83 -10.93
N GLY A 105 6.86 14.34 -10.07
CA GLY A 105 5.55 13.82 -10.47
C GLY A 105 4.62 13.77 -9.28
N ARG A 106 3.32 13.69 -9.53
CA ARG A 106 2.33 13.56 -8.45
C ARG A 106 2.47 12.18 -7.81
N TYR A 107 2.17 12.09 -6.52
CA TYR A 107 2.15 10.81 -5.84
C TYR A 107 1.06 10.69 -4.79
N ALA A 108 0.83 9.45 -4.38
CA ALA A 108 0.15 9.12 -3.15
C ALA A 108 0.88 7.99 -2.43
N VAL A 109 0.85 8.00 -1.11
CA VAL A 109 1.13 6.81 -0.29
C VAL A 109 -0.12 5.95 -0.29
N VAL A 110 0.03 4.68 -0.63
CA VAL A 110 -1.07 3.69 -0.57
C VAL A 110 -1.09 3.00 0.78
N GLY A 111 0.08 2.64 1.30
CA GLY A 111 0.18 1.96 2.59
C GLY A 111 1.62 1.77 3.07
N SER A 112 1.71 1.33 4.32
CA SER A 112 2.94 0.98 5.01
C SER A 112 2.91 -0.50 5.34
N TRP A 113 3.98 -1.20 4.97
CA TRP A 113 4.13 -2.63 5.18
C TRP A 113 5.31 -2.93 6.10
N ASN A 114 5.10 -3.84 7.05
CA ASN A 114 6.13 -4.33 7.94
C ASN A 114 6.52 -5.76 7.60
N GLU A 115 7.73 -5.94 7.09
CA GLU A 115 8.24 -7.24 6.62
C GLU A 115 8.29 -8.32 7.70
N LYS A 116 8.51 -7.95 8.97
CA LYS A 116 8.63 -8.94 10.06
C LYS A 116 7.29 -9.50 10.52
N THR A 117 6.24 -8.68 10.43
CA THR A 117 4.90 -9.00 10.94
C THR A 117 3.89 -9.26 9.83
N HIS A 118 4.27 -8.98 8.58
CA HIS A 118 3.40 -9.01 7.40
C HIS A 118 2.20 -8.05 7.53
N SER A 119 2.26 -7.09 8.47
CA SER A 119 1.18 -6.14 8.66
C SER A 119 1.24 -5.05 7.59
N TRP A 120 0.08 -4.79 7.00
CA TRP A 120 -0.15 -3.67 6.09
C TRP A 120 -1.16 -2.72 6.71
N LEU A 121 -0.80 -1.43 6.71
CA LEU A 121 -1.65 -0.33 7.13
C LEU A 121 -1.93 0.55 5.91
N TRP A 122 -3.21 0.73 5.57
CA TRP A 122 -3.61 1.66 4.53
C TRP A 122 -3.26 3.10 4.91
N SER A 123 -2.96 3.94 3.92
CA SER A 123 -2.57 5.32 4.15
C SER A 123 -3.68 6.16 4.79
N TRP A 124 -4.95 5.88 4.49
CA TRP A 124 -6.10 6.53 5.13
C TRP A 124 -6.35 6.10 6.59
N GLU A 125 -5.68 5.05 7.06
CA GLU A 125 -5.68 4.62 8.47
C GLU A 125 -4.44 5.12 9.23
N MET A 126 -3.54 5.87 8.58
CA MET A 126 -2.39 6.50 9.21
C MET A 126 -2.77 7.83 9.85
N ASP A 127 -2.11 8.15 10.96
CA ASP A 127 -2.29 9.44 11.64
C ASP A 127 -1.70 10.59 10.82
N GLU A 128 -2.40 11.73 10.75
CA GLU A 128 -1.96 12.91 10.00
C GLU A 128 -0.64 13.50 10.51
N SER A 129 -0.25 13.20 11.77
CA SER A 129 1.06 13.55 12.30
C SER A 129 2.22 12.80 11.66
N TRP A 130 1.95 11.71 10.92
CA TRP A 130 2.96 10.92 10.22
C TRP A 130 3.05 11.24 8.74
N ILE A 131 1.90 11.45 8.09
CA ILE A 131 1.82 11.72 6.66
C ILE A 131 0.75 12.79 6.41
N PRO A 132 1.10 13.91 5.75
CA PRO A 132 0.13 14.94 5.40
C PRO A 132 -0.98 14.42 4.50
N ARG A 133 -2.17 15.00 4.68
CA ARG A 133 -3.39 14.60 3.96
C ARG A 133 -3.23 14.62 2.43
N ALA A 134 -2.53 15.63 1.90
CA ALA A 134 -2.26 15.76 0.47
C ALA A 134 -1.51 14.56 -0.12
N ALA A 135 -0.69 13.87 0.69
CA ALA A 135 0.07 12.70 0.27
C ALA A 135 -0.72 11.38 0.32
N ILE A 136 -1.97 11.39 0.81
CA ILE A 136 -2.82 10.17 0.90
C ILE A 136 -4.12 10.28 0.09
N GLU A 137 -4.62 11.50 -0.16
CA GLU A 137 -5.94 11.71 -0.77
C GLU A 137 -6.08 11.08 -2.16
N GLN A 138 -5.00 11.05 -2.93
CA GLN A 138 -5.00 10.45 -4.26
C GLN A 138 -5.15 8.91 -4.22
N ALA A 139 -5.03 8.26 -3.05
CA ALA A 139 -5.28 6.83 -2.88
C ALA A 139 -6.73 6.51 -2.44
N HIS A 140 -7.53 7.50 -2.01
CA HIS A 140 -8.93 7.27 -1.60
C HIS A 140 -9.86 6.72 -2.67
N PRO A 141 -9.66 6.93 -3.99
CA PRO A 141 -10.50 6.28 -4.99
C PRO A 141 -10.60 4.75 -4.80
N LEU A 142 -9.54 4.09 -4.30
CA LEU A 142 -9.59 2.67 -3.95
C LEU A 142 -10.51 2.39 -2.75
N LEU A 143 -10.48 3.23 -1.72
CA LEU A 143 -11.37 3.11 -0.56
C LEU A 143 -12.84 3.27 -0.97
N ASP A 144 -13.12 4.24 -1.84
CA ASP A 144 -14.48 4.49 -2.31
C ASP A 144 -14.96 3.37 -3.23
N ALA A 145 -14.14 2.93 -4.20
CA ALA A 145 -14.44 1.77 -5.04
C ALA A 145 -14.66 0.49 -4.20
N GLY A 146 -13.84 0.27 -3.18
CA GLY A 146 -14.00 -0.87 -2.29
C GLY A 146 -15.29 -0.83 -1.47
N ARG A 147 -15.79 0.35 -1.09
CA ARG A 147 -17.12 0.49 -0.47
C ARG A 147 -18.25 0.18 -1.46
N GLU A 148 -18.13 0.61 -2.71
CA GLU A 148 -19.12 0.36 -3.75
C GLU A 148 -19.18 -1.12 -4.15
N GLN A 149 -18.04 -1.80 -4.15
CA GLN A 149 -17.91 -3.23 -4.50
C GLN A 149 -17.96 -4.16 -3.29
N GLU A 150 -18.18 -3.62 -2.08
CA GLU A 150 -18.22 -4.36 -0.82
C GLU A 150 -16.92 -5.13 -0.48
N TRP A 151 -15.76 -4.64 -0.93
CA TRP A 151 -14.45 -5.19 -0.58
C TRP A 151 -14.03 -4.75 0.82
N GLU A 152 -14.33 -5.57 1.83
CA GLU A 152 -14.11 -5.20 3.25
C GLU A 152 -12.66 -4.83 3.54
N ILE A 153 -11.71 -5.43 2.82
CA ILE A 153 -10.27 -5.19 3.01
C ILE A 153 -9.84 -3.74 2.80
N THR A 154 -10.56 -2.98 1.97
CA THR A 154 -10.21 -1.57 1.71
C THR A 154 -10.57 -0.69 2.90
N SER A 155 -11.58 -1.09 3.68
CA SER A 155 -12.00 -0.43 4.91
C SER A 155 -11.39 -1.03 6.18
N ALA A 156 -10.71 -2.18 6.06
CA ALA A 156 -10.09 -2.85 7.20
C ALA A 156 -8.89 -2.05 7.72
N LYS A 157 -8.82 -1.88 9.05
CA LYS A 157 -7.74 -1.10 9.69
C LYS A 157 -6.35 -1.62 9.37
N HIS A 158 -6.17 -2.94 9.31
CA HIS A 158 -4.90 -3.54 8.94
C HIS A 158 -5.13 -4.89 8.27
N LEU A 159 -4.20 -5.25 7.38
CA LEU A 159 -4.17 -6.51 6.65
C LEU A 159 -2.94 -7.33 7.06
N LEU A 160 -2.99 -8.63 6.79
CA LEU A 160 -1.83 -9.50 6.77
C LEU A 160 -1.56 -9.93 5.32
N VAL A 161 -0.40 -9.53 4.82
CA VAL A 161 0.03 -9.68 3.42
C VAL A 161 1.56 -9.79 3.34
N ASN A 162 2.07 -10.49 2.34
CA ASN A 162 3.48 -10.58 2.03
C ASN A 162 3.91 -9.49 1.03
N ALA A 163 5.20 -9.49 0.70
CA ALA A 163 5.79 -8.51 -0.20
C ALA A 163 5.18 -8.53 -1.62
N HIS A 164 4.68 -9.67 -2.10
CA HIS A 164 4.08 -9.79 -3.42
C HIS A 164 2.64 -9.24 -3.43
N GLU A 165 1.85 -9.59 -2.42
CA GLU A 165 0.48 -9.10 -2.28
C GLU A 165 0.42 -7.57 -2.07
N THR A 166 1.39 -6.99 -1.38
CA THR A 166 1.49 -5.52 -1.26
C THR A 166 1.69 -4.81 -2.60
N TRP A 167 2.48 -5.38 -3.53
CA TRP A 167 2.59 -4.85 -4.90
C TRP A 167 1.27 -4.96 -5.65
N HIS A 168 0.53 -6.06 -5.48
CA HIS A 168 -0.80 -6.23 -6.07
C HIS A 168 -1.79 -5.16 -5.59
N LEU A 169 -1.86 -4.92 -4.28
CA LEU A 169 -2.71 -3.87 -3.71
C LEU A 169 -2.31 -2.48 -4.22
N THR A 170 -1.00 -2.24 -4.38
CA THR A 170 -0.49 -0.95 -4.88
C THR A 170 -0.81 -0.75 -6.37
N ASN A 171 -0.73 -1.80 -7.19
CA ASN A 171 -1.14 -1.76 -8.59
C ASN A 171 -2.66 -1.53 -8.71
N LEU A 172 -3.46 -2.17 -7.87
CA LEU A 172 -4.91 -1.93 -7.80
C LEU A 172 -5.20 -0.46 -7.48
N ALA A 173 -4.53 0.10 -6.48
CA ALA A 173 -4.63 1.52 -6.14
C ALA A 173 -4.24 2.43 -7.32
N ALA A 174 -3.12 2.12 -8.00
CA ALA A 174 -2.66 2.90 -9.15
C ALA A 174 -3.70 2.91 -10.27
N LYS A 175 -4.23 1.74 -10.64
CA LYS A 175 -5.25 1.61 -11.68
C LYS A 175 -6.50 2.41 -11.35
N ILE A 176 -7.05 2.25 -10.14
CA ILE A 176 -8.30 2.91 -9.75
C ILE A 176 -8.11 4.43 -9.64
N ALA A 177 -6.95 4.89 -9.16
CA ALA A 177 -6.63 6.32 -9.09
C ALA A 177 -6.23 6.93 -10.46
N GLY A 178 -6.01 6.12 -11.50
CA GLY A 178 -5.52 6.58 -12.80
C GLY A 178 -4.03 6.95 -12.83
N PHE A 179 -3.24 6.42 -11.90
CA PHE A 179 -1.79 6.64 -11.81
C PHE A 179 -1.03 5.63 -12.67
N GLN A 180 0.16 6.00 -13.14
CA GLN A 180 0.89 5.24 -14.17
C GLN A 180 1.97 4.31 -13.61
N GLY A 181 2.41 4.53 -12.38
CA GLY A 181 3.51 3.75 -11.80
C GLY A 181 3.31 3.45 -10.34
N THR A 182 3.97 2.39 -9.89
CA THR A 182 4.11 2.09 -8.46
C THR A 182 5.57 2.13 -8.04
N TYR A 183 5.81 2.43 -6.77
CA TYR A 183 7.14 2.42 -6.19
C TYR A 183 7.09 1.97 -4.73
N ARG A 184 8.20 1.42 -4.23
CA ARG A 184 8.35 1.05 -2.83
C ARG A 184 9.67 1.56 -2.31
N ALA A 185 9.64 2.15 -1.12
CA ALA A 185 10.84 2.53 -0.42
C ALA A 185 10.83 2.13 1.05
N LYS A 186 12.01 1.83 1.58
CA LYS A 186 12.22 1.64 3.01
C LYS A 186 12.26 3.02 3.68
N VAL A 187 11.39 3.25 4.65
CA VAL A 187 11.25 4.57 5.32
C VAL A 187 11.82 4.58 6.74
N ASN A 188 11.99 3.41 7.33
CA ASN A 188 12.70 3.21 8.60
C ASN A 188 13.16 1.74 8.70
N ASP A 189 13.71 1.33 9.84
CA ASP A 189 14.23 -0.03 10.05
C ASP A 189 13.18 -1.14 9.93
N LEU A 190 11.90 -0.79 10.05
CA LEU A 190 10.78 -1.73 10.18
C LEU A 190 9.84 -1.73 8.98
N ASN A 191 9.64 -0.57 8.34
CA ASN A 191 8.54 -0.35 7.42
C ASN A 191 9.01 0.06 6.03
N TYR A 192 8.25 -0.44 5.04
CA TYR A 192 8.29 0.02 3.65
C TYR A 192 7.02 0.80 3.36
N HIS A 193 7.13 1.95 2.71
CA HIS A 193 6.00 2.64 2.12
C HIS A 193 5.86 2.25 0.65
N TYR A 194 4.61 2.12 0.23
CA TYR A 194 4.23 1.86 -1.15
C TYR A 194 3.53 3.10 -1.70
N PHE A 195 3.93 3.48 -2.90
CA PHE A 195 3.55 4.72 -3.55
C PHE A 195 2.92 4.42 -4.91
N ILE A 196 1.97 5.26 -5.30
CA ILE A 196 1.55 5.42 -6.69
C ILE A 196 2.11 6.73 -7.20
N ILE A 197 2.61 6.73 -8.45
CA ILE A 197 3.27 7.88 -9.08
C ILE A 197 2.63 8.15 -10.45
N ASP A 198 2.35 9.41 -10.73
CA ASP A 198 1.76 9.87 -11.99
C ASP A 198 2.54 11.07 -12.56
N GLN A 199 2.60 11.13 -13.89
CA GLN A 199 3.24 12.22 -14.65
C GLN A 199 4.68 12.54 -14.21
N LEU A 200 5.50 11.52 -13.90
CA LEU A 200 6.91 11.76 -13.63
C LEU A 200 7.56 12.38 -14.88
N ALA A 201 8.22 13.52 -14.73
CA ALA A 201 8.88 14.22 -15.82
C ALA A 201 10.19 14.83 -15.34
N TRP A 202 11.22 14.82 -16.19
CA TRP A 202 12.47 15.52 -15.89
C TRP A 202 12.20 17.01 -15.74
N ASP A 203 12.62 17.59 -14.61
CA ASP A 203 12.55 19.02 -14.39
C ASP A 203 13.36 19.72 -15.49
N PRO A 204 12.93 20.90 -15.97
CA PRO A 204 13.73 21.69 -16.88
C PRO A 204 15.13 21.88 -16.32
N LEU A 205 16.16 21.74 -17.17
CA LEU A 205 17.56 21.93 -16.76
C LEU A 205 17.69 23.28 -16.03
N GLN A 206 18.01 23.22 -14.73
CA GLN A 206 18.32 24.39 -13.90
C GLN A 206 19.74 24.89 -14.21
#